data_AF-A0A962J2V1-F1
#
_entry.id   AF-A0A962J2V1-F1
#
_cell.length_a   1.000
_cell.length_b   1.000
_cell.length_c   1.000
_cell.angle_alpha   90.00
_cell.angle_beta   90.00
_cell.angle_gamma   90.00
#
_symmetry.space_group_name_H-M   'P 1'
#
loop_
_entity.id
_entity.type
_entity.pdbx_description
1 polymer ?
#
loop_
_entity_poly.entity_id
_entity_poly.type
_entity_poly.pdbx_seq_one_letter_code
_entity_poly.pdbx_strand_id
1 'polypeptide(L)'
;MSQRLFNPALLLLIPALLLAGILWMNRERLMDRSAAHTAKLHHNLGKTAENFVPHKALYDIRLIATHSGSQVVNISGQMFYQLERSCEGWVSDHRFNMFYEYADTPPVHIASHFSTFEDFAGTQLLFSSQRRQNGDVFEEIRGDAAIKPGQDGQVDYARPEHLSYKLARGTLFPVAHTSAVIQSIQNGETFYKATIFDGSDVEGPVEVNSFIGQETVSPLLSGPHENVDTALLKSQARKVRLAFFPENSEEDTADYEMDLVFHENGIISDMTVEYDDFTISQKLVALEELPDECTARAHSLKAD
;
A
#
# COMPACT_ATOMS: atom_id res chain seq x y z
N MET A 1 17.23 -39.01 -27.90
CA MET A 1 17.42 -39.12 -29.38
C MET A 1 16.31 -38.30 -30.01
N SER A 2 16.53 -37.23 -30.77
CA SER A 2 17.60 -36.97 -31.73
C SER A 2 18.00 -35.50 -31.73
N GLN A 3 19.32 -35.27 -31.73
CA GLN A 3 19.95 -34.02 -32.16
C GLN A 3 19.84 -33.82 -33.69
N ARG A 4 20.34 -32.67 -34.14
CA ARG A 4 20.88 -32.30 -35.48
C ARG A 4 19.90 -31.47 -36.33
N LEU A 5 20.24 -30.30 -36.87
CA LEU A 5 21.53 -29.80 -37.37
C LEU A 5 21.70 -28.27 -37.31
N PHE A 6 22.95 -27.87 -37.05
CA PHE A 6 23.62 -26.65 -37.47
C PHE A 6 23.65 -26.51 -39.01
N ASN A 7 23.58 -25.29 -39.55
CA ASN A 7 24.27 -24.94 -40.80
C ASN A 7 24.79 -23.48 -40.77
N PRO A 8 26.07 -23.19 -41.06
CA PRO A 8 26.71 -21.89 -40.88
C PRO A 8 26.99 -21.09 -42.18
N ALA A 9 27.24 -19.78 -42.00
CA ALA A 9 27.92 -18.82 -42.89
C ALA A 9 27.15 -18.39 -44.18
N LEU A 10 27.21 -17.14 -44.70
CA LEU A 10 28.34 -16.22 -44.79
C LEU A 10 27.90 -14.78 -45.22
N LEU A 11 28.57 -13.77 -44.62
CA LEU A 11 28.89 -12.39 -45.08
C LEU A 11 27.86 -11.46 -45.75
N LEU A 12 27.64 -10.30 -45.11
CA LEU A 12 27.83 -8.96 -45.72
C LEU A 12 28.29 -7.95 -44.64
N LEU A 13 29.49 -7.38 -44.82
CA LEU A 13 30.03 -6.20 -44.11
C LEU A 13 29.50 -4.92 -44.78
N ILE A 14 28.99 -3.90 -44.04
CA ILE A 14 29.40 -2.45 -43.93
C ILE A 14 28.57 -1.77 -42.78
N PRO A 15 28.82 -0.52 -42.32
CA PRO A 15 29.20 -0.14 -40.95
C PRO A 15 28.04 0.33 -40.04
N ALA A 16 27.85 -0.27 -38.86
CA ALA A 16 26.80 0.12 -37.89
C ALA A 16 27.32 0.88 -36.65
N LEU A 17 28.42 1.64 -36.78
CA LEU A 17 29.03 2.36 -35.64
C LEU A 17 28.47 3.76 -35.36
N LEU A 18 27.53 4.28 -36.17
CA LEU A 18 26.83 5.55 -35.89
C LEU A 18 25.42 5.36 -35.29
N LEU A 19 24.76 4.23 -35.55
CA LEU A 19 23.44 3.92 -34.97
C LEU A 19 23.53 3.41 -33.54
N ALA A 20 24.59 2.67 -33.18
CA ALA A 20 24.84 2.25 -31.80
C ALA A 20 25.09 3.44 -30.85
N GLY A 21 25.80 4.48 -31.31
CA GLY A 21 26.02 5.70 -30.53
C GLY A 21 24.74 6.51 -30.32
N ILE A 22 23.88 6.64 -31.33
CA ILE A 22 22.60 7.37 -31.20
C ILE A 22 21.59 6.58 -30.35
N LEU A 23 21.53 5.25 -30.49
CA LEU A 23 20.68 4.38 -29.65
C LEU A 23 21.17 4.31 -28.20
N TRP A 24 22.48 4.28 -27.97
CA TRP A 24 23.07 4.32 -26.62
C TRP A 24 22.90 5.69 -25.96
N MET A 25 23.15 6.79 -26.70
CA MET A 25 22.98 8.16 -26.19
C MET A 25 21.50 8.55 -26.01
N ASN A 26 20.58 8.02 -26.82
CA ASN A 26 19.14 8.11 -26.55
C ASN A 26 18.73 7.27 -25.34
N ARG A 27 19.29 6.07 -25.14
CA ARG A 27 19.03 5.25 -23.96
C ARG A 27 19.51 5.95 -22.68
N GLU A 28 20.69 6.55 -22.67
CA GLU A 28 21.19 7.34 -21.54
C GLU A 28 20.33 8.59 -21.28
N ARG A 29 19.95 9.34 -22.31
CA ARG A 29 19.01 10.48 -22.16
C ARG A 29 17.63 10.07 -21.65
N LEU A 30 17.11 8.92 -22.09
CA LEU A 30 15.83 8.39 -21.62
C LEU A 30 15.94 7.92 -20.16
N MET A 31 17.04 7.28 -19.80
CA MET A 31 17.33 6.87 -18.41
C MET A 31 17.50 8.09 -17.49
N ASP A 32 18.20 9.13 -17.94
CA ASP A 32 18.41 10.37 -17.17
C ASP A 32 17.11 11.17 -16.99
N ARG A 33 16.27 11.25 -18.03
CA ARG A 33 14.92 11.83 -17.93
C ARG A 33 13.99 11.02 -17.03
N SER A 34 14.07 9.70 -17.09
CA SER A 34 13.30 8.79 -16.23
C SER A 34 13.74 8.91 -14.76
N ALA A 35 15.04 8.99 -14.50
CA ALA A 35 15.61 9.21 -13.17
C ALA A 35 15.24 10.59 -12.60
N ALA A 36 15.28 11.65 -13.42
CA ALA A 36 14.85 12.98 -13.00
C ALA A 36 13.34 13.06 -12.73
N HIS A 37 12.52 12.36 -13.50
CA HIS A 37 11.07 12.30 -13.29
C HIS A 37 10.71 11.52 -12.02
N THR A 38 11.36 10.38 -11.77
CA THR A 38 11.18 9.58 -10.54
C THR A 38 11.70 10.31 -9.31
N ALA A 39 12.86 10.97 -9.37
CA ALA A 39 13.35 11.80 -8.26
C ALA A 39 12.38 12.96 -7.95
N LYS A 40 11.78 13.58 -8.98
CA LYS A 40 10.76 14.61 -8.80
C LYS A 40 9.46 14.03 -8.22
N LEU A 41 9.06 12.83 -8.60
CA LEU A 41 7.92 12.11 -8.04
C LEU A 41 8.16 11.88 -6.53
N HIS A 42 9.22 11.18 -6.13
CA HIS A 42 9.54 10.92 -4.72
C HIS A 42 9.63 12.21 -3.87
N HIS A 43 10.26 13.26 -4.40
CA HIS A 43 10.32 14.56 -3.70
C HIS A 43 8.93 15.18 -3.46
N ASN A 44 8.02 15.02 -4.42
CA ASN A 44 6.65 15.53 -4.28
C ASN A 44 5.79 14.66 -3.37
N LEU A 45 5.99 13.34 -3.35
CA LEU A 45 5.29 12.43 -2.45
C LEU A 45 5.60 12.74 -0.98
N GLY A 46 6.88 12.97 -0.65
CA GLY A 46 7.28 13.35 0.71
C GLY A 46 6.62 14.66 1.18
N LYS A 47 6.40 15.62 0.27
CA LYS A 47 5.66 16.86 0.59
C LYS A 47 4.17 16.65 0.78
N THR A 48 3.53 15.78 -0.01
CA THR A 48 2.11 15.47 0.18
C THR A 48 1.89 14.77 1.52
N ALA A 49 2.81 13.88 1.92
CA ALA A 49 2.78 13.22 3.21
C ALA A 49 2.88 14.22 4.40
N GLU A 50 3.47 15.41 4.24
CA GLU A 50 3.49 16.44 5.30
C GLU A 50 2.09 16.91 5.72
N ASN A 51 1.08 16.72 4.86
CA ASN A 51 -0.32 17.04 5.19
C ASN A 51 -1.03 15.92 5.94
N PHE A 52 -0.39 14.77 6.12
CA PHE A 52 -0.99 13.67 6.86
C PHE A 52 -1.05 14.05 8.33
N VAL A 53 -2.21 13.80 8.93
CA VAL A 53 -2.38 13.98 10.36
C VAL A 53 -2.04 12.66 11.04
N PRO A 54 -1.04 12.61 11.93
CA PRO A 54 -0.83 11.45 12.78
C PRO A 54 -2.10 11.15 13.56
N HIS A 55 -2.55 9.90 13.56
CA HIS A 55 -3.82 9.55 14.19
C HIS A 55 -3.86 8.08 14.56
N LYS A 56 -4.79 7.73 15.44
CA LYS A 56 -5.24 6.35 15.66
C LYS A 56 -6.73 6.25 15.35
N ALA A 57 -7.10 5.14 14.73
CA ALA A 57 -8.46 4.85 14.31
C ALA A 57 -8.84 3.42 14.73
N LEU A 58 -10.11 3.23 15.08
CA LEU A 58 -10.69 1.91 15.31
C LEU A 58 -11.83 1.72 14.32
N TYR A 59 -11.81 0.60 13.62
CA TYR A 59 -12.83 0.20 12.66
C TYR A 59 -13.55 -1.04 13.16
N ASP A 60 -14.88 -1.04 13.03
CA ASP A 60 -15.74 -2.20 13.21
C ASP A 60 -15.93 -2.89 11.86
N ILE A 61 -15.62 -4.19 11.80
CA ILE A 61 -15.66 -4.98 10.56
C ILE A 61 -16.86 -5.93 10.62
N ARG A 62 -17.65 -5.94 9.54
CA ARG A 62 -18.81 -6.83 9.40
C ARG A 62 -18.98 -7.33 7.98
N LEU A 63 -19.35 -8.59 7.84
CA LEU A 63 -19.90 -9.17 6.62
C LEU A 63 -21.18 -8.43 6.22
N ILE A 64 -21.26 -7.98 4.98
CA ILE A 64 -22.45 -7.32 4.43
C ILE A 64 -23.04 -8.05 3.22
N ALA A 65 -22.27 -8.90 2.55
CA ALA A 65 -22.74 -9.76 1.49
C ALA A 65 -21.91 -11.05 1.40
N THR A 66 -22.54 -12.12 0.92
CA THR A 66 -21.89 -13.35 0.48
C THR A 66 -22.21 -13.57 -0.99
N HIS A 67 -21.27 -14.12 -1.73
CA HIS A 67 -21.42 -14.38 -3.16
C HIS A 67 -21.71 -15.86 -3.43
N SER A 68 -22.10 -16.16 -4.67
CA SER A 68 -22.53 -17.50 -5.06
C SER A 68 -21.39 -18.52 -4.91
N GLY A 69 -21.62 -19.56 -4.09
CA GLY A 69 -20.63 -20.63 -3.85
C GLY A 69 -19.80 -20.46 -2.58
N SER A 70 -19.87 -19.28 -1.95
CA SER A 70 -19.17 -18.98 -0.71
C SER A 70 -19.61 -19.90 0.44
N GLN A 71 -18.63 -20.40 1.20
CA GLN A 71 -18.85 -21.15 2.44
C GLN A 71 -18.92 -20.26 3.68
N VAL A 72 -18.70 -18.95 3.51
CA VAL A 72 -18.70 -17.97 4.60
C VAL A 72 -20.12 -17.75 5.09
N VAL A 73 -20.31 -17.94 6.40
CA VAL A 73 -21.58 -17.66 7.09
C VAL A 73 -21.53 -16.30 7.76
N ASN A 74 -20.40 -15.95 8.37
CA ASN A 74 -20.23 -14.68 9.07
C ASN A 74 -18.76 -14.25 9.08
N ILE A 75 -18.54 -12.95 9.05
CA ILE A 75 -17.25 -12.31 9.33
C ILE A 75 -17.53 -11.12 10.23
N SER A 76 -16.82 -11.04 11.35
CA SER A 76 -16.91 -9.90 12.25
C SER A 76 -15.57 -9.65 12.93
N GLY A 77 -15.33 -8.43 13.35
CA GLY A 77 -14.09 -8.11 14.05
C GLY A 77 -13.84 -6.64 14.19
N GLN A 78 -12.61 -6.31 14.58
CA GLN A 78 -12.16 -4.94 14.67
C GLN A 78 -10.76 -4.80 14.08
N MET A 79 -10.49 -3.62 13.52
CA MET A 79 -9.17 -3.21 13.10
C MET A 79 -8.77 -1.94 13.83
N PHE A 80 -7.69 -2.01 14.60
CA PHE A 80 -6.98 -0.83 15.08
C PHE A 80 -5.94 -0.42 14.04
N TYR A 81 -5.92 0.87 13.71
CA TYR A 81 -4.92 1.49 12.86
C TYR A 81 -4.28 2.65 13.60
N GLN A 82 -2.97 2.80 13.42
CA GLN A 82 -2.23 3.93 13.91
C GLN A 82 -1.22 4.37 12.86
N LEU A 83 -1.17 5.68 12.62
CA LEU A 83 -0.15 6.33 11.82
C LEU A 83 0.55 7.37 12.68
N GLU A 84 1.83 7.15 12.95
CA GLU A 84 2.68 8.03 13.72
C GLU A 84 3.77 8.64 12.84
N ARG A 85 4.10 9.89 13.13
CA ARG A 85 5.24 10.56 12.51
C ARG A 85 6.45 10.45 13.43
N SER A 86 7.45 9.73 12.97
CA SER A 86 8.79 9.72 13.58
C SER A 86 9.67 10.81 12.99
N CYS A 87 10.95 10.86 13.35
CA CYS A 87 11.83 11.96 12.92
C CYS A 87 12.44 11.71 11.54
N GLU A 88 12.35 10.48 11.07
CA GLU A 88 12.97 10.02 9.82
C GLU A 88 11.93 9.45 8.84
N GLY A 89 10.69 9.21 9.30
CA GLY A 89 9.66 8.57 8.50
C GLY A 89 8.33 8.39 9.23
N TRP A 90 7.43 7.66 8.59
CA TRP A 90 6.13 7.26 9.11
C TRP A 90 6.20 5.86 9.71
N VAL A 91 5.56 5.68 10.86
CA VAL A 91 5.35 4.36 11.47
C VAL A 91 3.87 4.03 11.39
N SER A 92 3.54 2.88 10.82
CA SER A 92 2.17 2.36 10.83
C SER A 92 2.06 1.13 11.73
N ASP A 93 0.93 1.00 12.43
CA ASP A 93 0.59 -0.16 13.26
C ASP A 93 -0.84 -0.58 12.96
N HIS A 94 -1.02 -1.84 12.57
CA HIS A 94 -2.30 -2.42 12.20
C HIS A 94 -2.55 -3.65 13.08
N ARG A 95 -3.69 -3.69 13.76
CA ARG A 95 -4.08 -4.85 14.57
C ARG A 95 -5.49 -5.27 14.19
N PHE A 96 -5.60 -6.44 13.58
CA PHE A 96 -6.85 -7.07 13.24
C PHE A 96 -7.20 -8.13 14.27
N ASN A 97 -8.47 -8.16 14.66
CA ASN A 97 -9.03 -9.16 15.54
C ASN A 97 -10.34 -9.67 14.93
N MET A 98 -10.26 -10.76 14.18
CA MET A 98 -11.29 -11.23 13.26
C MET A 98 -11.86 -12.58 13.69
N PHE A 99 -13.15 -12.76 13.47
CA PHE A 99 -13.89 -13.98 13.69
C PHE A 99 -14.58 -14.38 12.39
N TYR A 100 -14.27 -15.58 11.91
CA TYR A 100 -14.79 -16.17 10.69
C TYR A 100 -15.64 -17.38 11.03
N GLU A 101 -16.86 -17.42 10.52
CA GLU A 101 -17.75 -18.58 10.60
C GLU A 101 -17.99 -19.14 9.20
N TYR A 102 -17.90 -20.46 9.08
CA TYR A 102 -18.13 -21.19 7.83
C TYR A 102 -19.20 -22.25 8.05
N ALA A 103 -19.84 -22.70 6.97
CA ALA A 103 -20.95 -23.65 7.05
C ALA A 103 -20.55 -25.02 7.63
N ASP A 104 -19.39 -25.54 7.19
CA ASP A 104 -18.99 -26.93 7.43
C ASP A 104 -17.70 -27.10 8.25
N THR A 105 -17.11 -25.99 8.73
CA THR A 105 -15.90 -26.02 9.57
C THR A 105 -16.10 -25.23 10.86
N PRO A 106 -15.38 -25.59 11.95
CA PRO A 106 -15.39 -24.79 13.16
C PRO A 106 -15.02 -23.33 12.88
N PRO A 107 -15.61 -22.37 13.61
CA PRO A 107 -15.27 -20.98 13.45
C PRO A 107 -13.81 -20.73 13.83
N VAL A 108 -13.21 -19.75 13.20
CA VAL A 108 -11.79 -19.44 13.34
C VAL A 108 -11.62 -18.01 13.83
N HIS A 109 -10.78 -17.85 14.84
CA HIS A 109 -10.34 -16.55 15.32
C HIS A 109 -8.96 -16.24 14.74
N ILE A 110 -8.84 -15.13 14.01
CA ILE A 110 -7.59 -14.67 13.42
C ILE A 110 -7.22 -13.33 14.02
N ALA A 111 -6.06 -13.28 14.67
CA ALA A 111 -5.46 -12.04 15.14
C ALA A 111 -4.20 -11.75 14.32
N SER A 112 -4.16 -10.60 13.65
CA SER A 112 -3.01 -10.16 12.85
C SER A 112 -2.46 -8.87 13.42
N HIS A 113 -1.15 -8.78 13.57
CA HIS A 113 -0.44 -7.57 13.95
C HIS A 113 0.66 -7.31 12.94
N PHE A 114 0.57 -6.20 12.23
CA PHE A 114 1.55 -5.78 11.25
C PHE A 114 1.95 -4.32 11.49
N SER A 115 3.24 -4.03 11.36
CA SER A 115 3.79 -2.70 11.53
C SER A 115 4.87 -2.42 10.50
N THR A 116 4.90 -1.18 10.04
CA THR A 116 5.93 -0.70 9.11
C THR A 116 6.57 0.59 9.59
N PHE A 117 7.81 0.79 9.15
CA PHE A 117 8.45 2.09 9.09
C PHE A 117 8.76 2.42 7.63
N GLU A 118 8.33 3.58 7.15
CA GLU A 118 8.62 4.09 5.82
C GLU A 118 9.31 5.46 5.92
N ASP A 119 10.50 5.61 5.34
CA ASP A 119 11.21 6.89 5.37
C ASP A 119 10.48 7.99 4.59
N PHE A 120 10.69 9.26 4.92
CA PHE A 120 10.00 10.36 4.22
C PHE A 120 10.33 10.46 2.72
N ALA A 121 11.41 9.80 2.28
CA ALA A 121 11.80 9.74 0.88
C ALA A 121 11.05 8.63 0.10
N GLY A 122 10.36 7.71 0.79
CA GLY A 122 9.75 6.53 0.17
C GLY A 122 10.78 5.61 -0.47
N THR A 123 11.99 5.54 0.08
CA THR A 123 13.12 4.73 -0.42
C THR A 123 13.43 3.53 0.45
N GLN A 124 12.93 3.49 1.68
CA GLN A 124 13.09 2.37 2.60
C GLN A 124 11.77 2.01 3.28
N LEU A 125 11.50 0.71 3.38
CA LEU A 125 10.42 0.14 4.17
C LEU A 125 11.00 -0.93 5.09
N LEU A 126 10.79 -0.80 6.40
CA LEU A 126 10.98 -1.90 7.35
C LEU A 126 9.60 -2.45 7.69
N PHE A 127 9.44 -3.77 7.69
CA PHE A 127 8.15 -4.39 7.94
C PHE A 127 8.27 -5.59 8.87
N SER A 128 7.22 -5.78 9.67
CA SER A 128 7.04 -6.98 10.47
C SER A 128 5.56 -7.32 10.60
N SER A 129 5.22 -8.59 10.56
CA SER A 129 3.87 -9.09 10.73
C SER A 129 3.87 -10.38 11.54
N GLN A 130 2.84 -10.58 12.36
CA GLN A 130 2.57 -11.83 13.04
C GLN A 130 1.08 -12.14 12.96
N ARG A 131 0.74 -13.35 12.52
CA ARG A 131 -0.64 -13.83 12.49
C ARG A 131 -0.82 -15.03 13.41
N ARG A 132 -1.91 -15.00 14.17
CA ARG A 132 -2.32 -16.04 15.10
C ARG A 132 -3.69 -16.58 14.71
N GLN A 133 -3.81 -17.90 14.77
CA GLN A 133 -5.06 -18.61 14.61
C GLN A 133 -5.42 -19.24 15.95
N ASN A 134 -6.56 -18.86 16.52
CA ASN A 134 -7.03 -19.35 17.82
C ASN A 134 -5.97 -19.22 18.95
N GLY A 135 -5.14 -18.18 18.87
CA GLY A 135 -4.04 -17.91 19.81
C GLY A 135 -2.67 -18.46 19.41
N ASP A 136 -2.61 -19.43 18.48
CA ASP A 136 -1.37 -20.03 18.03
C ASP A 136 -0.77 -19.26 16.85
N VAL A 137 0.51 -18.89 16.93
CA VAL A 137 1.21 -18.22 15.83
C VAL A 137 1.38 -19.21 14.67
N PHE A 138 0.90 -18.84 13.48
CA PHE A 138 1.06 -19.65 12.26
C PHE A 138 1.87 -18.93 11.17
N GLU A 139 2.04 -17.61 11.28
CA GLU A 139 2.84 -16.82 10.35
C GLU A 139 3.61 -15.73 11.09
N GLU A 140 4.88 -15.57 10.72
CA GLU A 140 5.74 -14.49 11.18
C GLU A 140 6.57 -13.98 10.00
N ILE A 141 6.46 -12.69 9.74
CA ILE A 141 7.12 -11.99 8.66
C ILE A 141 7.99 -10.89 9.25
N ARG A 142 9.21 -10.75 8.73
CA ARG A 142 10.10 -9.64 9.05
C ARG A 142 11.02 -9.41 7.88
N GLY A 143 11.22 -8.16 7.51
CA GLY A 143 12.17 -7.82 6.45
C GLY A 143 12.32 -6.33 6.25
N ASP A 144 13.07 -6.02 5.21
CA ASP A 144 13.26 -4.67 4.72
C ASP A 144 13.18 -4.64 3.20
N ALA A 145 12.80 -3.48 2.67
CA ALA A 145 12.77 -3.20 1.26
C ALA A 145 13.45 -1.85 1.01
N ALA A 146 14.22 -1.79 -0.08
CA ALA A 146 14.92 -0.59 -0.48
C ALA A 146 14.78 -0.36 -1.98
N ILE A 147 14.47 0.88 -2.36
CA ILE A 147 14.43 1.32 -3.76
C ILE A 147 15.14 2.66 -3.89
N LYS A 148 16.05 2.75 -4.88
CA LYS A 148 16.74 4.01 -5.19
C LYS A 148 16.00 4.75 -6.31
N PRO A 149 15.95 6.09 -6.29
CA PRO A 149 15.31 6.86 -7.37
C PRO A 149 15.85 6.47 -8.75
N GLY A 150 14.93 6.14 -9.66
CA GLY A 150 15.23 5.76 -11.04
C GLY A 150 15.85 4.37 -11.23
N GLN A 151 15.95 3.56 -10.17
CA GLN A 151 16.53 2.22 -10.19
C GLN A 151 15.50 1.19 -9.73
N ASP A 152 15.77 -0.06 -10.08
CA ASP A 152 15.04 -1.19 -9.51
C ASP A 152 15.44 -1.33 -8.03
N GLY A 153 14.54 -1.83 -7.20
CA GLY A 153 14.74 -2.06 -5.78
C GLY A 153 14.78 -3.55 -5.42
N GLN A 154 14.85 -3.84 -4.13
CA GLN A 154 14.92 -5.19 -3.59
C GLN A 154 14.17 -5.25 -2.26
N VAL A 155 13.56 -6.41 -2.00
CA VAL A 155 13.02 -6.83 -0.71
C VAL A 155 13.83 -8.01 -0.22
N ASP A 156 14.20 -8.01 1.06
CA ASP A 156 14.87 -9.12 1.72
C ASP A 156 14.08 -9.50 2.99
N TYR A 157 13.59 -10.73 3.05
CA TYR A 157 12.92 -11.26 4.23
C TYR A 157 13.94 -11.87 5.18
N ALA A 158 13.95 -11.39 6.42
CA ALA A 158 14.59 -12.08 7.53
C ALA A 158 13.73 -13.27 7.99
N ARG A 159 12.40 -13.16 7.90
CA ARG A 159 11.43 -14.23 8.15
C ARG A 159 10.29 -14.11 7.12
N PRO A 160 9.94 -15.20 6.40
CA PRO A 160 10.67 -16.47 6.30
C PRO A 160 12.09 -16.29 5.72
N GLU A 161 13.00 -17.21 6.03
CA GLU A 161 14.36 -17.18 5.46
C GLU A 161 14.32 -17.52 3.96
N HIS A 162 15.29 -17.00 3.21
CA HIS A 162 15.46 -17.28 1.78
C HIS A 162 14.34 -16.79 0.86
N LEU A 163 13.56 -15.78 1.30
CA LEU A 163 12.58 -15.10 0.48
C LEU A 163 13.04 -13.68 0.14
N SER A 164 12.94 -13.30 -1.13
CA SER A 164 13.38 -12.00 -1.62
C SER A 164 12.66 -11.65 -2.92
N TYR A 165 12.33 -10.38 -3.14
CA TYR A 165 11.69 -9.90 -4.37
C TYR A 165 12.46 -8.76 -4.99
N LYS A 166 12.49 -8.71 -6.33
CA LYS A 166 12.93 -7.50 -7.03
C LYS A 166 11.76 -6.53 -7.10
N LEU A 167 12.03 -5.25 -6.84
CA LEU A 167 11.06 -4.19 -7.02
C LEU A 167 11.34 -3.51 -8.35
N ALA A 168 10.32 -3.40 -9.21
CA ALA A 168 10.45 -2.62 -10.42
C ALA A 168 10.71 -1.14 -10.08
N ARG A 169 11.44 -0.42 -10.93
CA ARG A 169 11.58 1.02 -10.78
C ARG A 169 10.20 1.69 -10.67
N GLY A 170 10.03 2.54 -9.67
CA GLY A 170 8.75 3.23 -9.43
C GLY A 170 7.74 2.44 -8.60
N THR A 171 8.07 1.24 -8.10
CA THR A 171 7.30 0.62 -7.02
C THR A 171 7.25 1.56 -5.81
N LEU A 172 6.06 1.71 -5.23
CA LEU A 172 5.81 2.56 -4.08
C LEU A 172 5.62 1.73 -2.81
N PHE A 173 5.97 2.31 -1.68
CA PHE A 173 5.58 1.82 -0.36
C PHE A 173 4.24 2.46 0.08
N PRO A 174 3.56 1.94 1.11
CA PRO A 174 2.17 2.29 1.41
C PRO A 174 1.90 3.80 1.63
N VAL A 175 2.76 4.50 2.35
CA VAL A 175 2.60 5.95 2.59
C VAL A 175 2.90 6.75 1.33
N ALA A 176 3.92 6.37 0.57
CA ALA A 176 4.24 6.95 -0.73
C ALA A 176 3.09 6.74 -1.74
N HIS A 177 2.45 5.57 -1.76
CA HIS A 177 1.27 5.31 -2.59
C HIS A 177 0.08 6.19 -2.19
N THR A 178 -0.25 6.23 -0.91
CA THR A 178 -1.29 7.09 -0.35
C THR A 178 -1.07 8.56 -0.74
N SER A 179 0.18 9.01 -0.66
CA SER A 179 0.60 10.35 -1.07
C SER A 179 0.44 10.59 -2.57
N ALA A 180 0.68 9.56 -3.40
CA ALA A 180 0.54 9.65 -4.84
C ALA A 180 -0.94 9.78 -5.25
N VAL A 181 -1.82 9.00 -4.62
CA VAL A 181 -3.27 9.09 -4.84
C VAL A 181 -3.79 10.47 -4.43
N ILE A 182 -3.36 11.02 -3.28
CA ILE A 182 -3.74 12.38 -2.86
C ILE A 182 -3.22 13.42 -3.86
N GLN A 183 -1.98 13.28 -4.34
CA GLN A 183 -1.46 14.17 -5.36
C GLN A 183 -2.27 14.09 -6.67
N SER A 184 -2.68 12.90 -7.10
CA SER A 184 -3.57 12.72 -8.25
C SER A 184 -4.93 13.42 -8.02
N ILE A 185 -5.52 13.30 -6.81
CA ILE A 185 -6.73 14.03 -6.42
C ILE A 185 -6.54 15.55 -6.58
N GLN A 186 -5.44 16.09 -6.03
CA GLN A 186 -5.13 17.52 -6.08
C GLN A 186 -4.87 18.03 -7.50
N ASN A 187 -4.34 17.18 -8.37
CA ASN A 187 -4.12 17.48 -9.78
C ASN A 187 -5.40 17.34 -10.64
N GLY A 188 -6.51 16.88 -10.05
CA GLY A 188 -7.76 16.64 -10.76
C GLY A 188 -7.74 15.40 -11.65
N GLU A 189 -6.84 14.47 -11.38
CA GLU A 189 -6.77 13.17 -12.07
C GLU A 189 -7.87 12.24 -11.54
N THR A 190 -8.44 11.43 -12.43
CA THR A 190 -9.51 10.47 -12.08
C THR A 190 -9.00 9.03 -11.98
N PHE A 191 -7.72 8.80 -12.31
CA PHE A 191 -7.13 7.47 -12.36
C PHE A 191 -5.64 7.55 -12.03
N TYR A 192 -5.17 6.65 -11.19
CA TYR A 192 -3.77 6.46 -10.86
C TYR A 192 -3.44 4.97 -10.82
N LYS A 193 -2.26 4.58 -11.32
CA LYS A 193 -1.80 3.19 -11.34
C LYS A 193 -0.38 3.14 -10.78
N ALA A 194 -0.13 2.19 -9.88
CA ALA A 194 1.19 1.94 -9.33
C ALA A 194 1.37 0.47 -8.97
N THR A 195 2.62 -0.01 -8.97
CA THR A 195 3.00 -1.22 -8.23
C THR A 195 3.29 -0.81 -6.79
N ILE A 196 2.79 -1.57 -5.83
CA ILE A 196 3.02 -1.38 -4.40
C ILE A 196 3.72 -2.60 -3.83
N PHE A 197 4.61 -2.39 -2.86
CA PHE A 197 5.02 -3.43 -1.93
C PHE A 197 4.70 -2.97 -0.51
N ASP A 198 3.88 -3.71 0.23
CA ASP A 198 3.42 -3.31 1.57
C ASP A 198 4.06 -4.13 2.72
N GLY A 199 4.65 -5.28 2.42
CA GLY A 199 5.26 -6.18 3.41
C GLY A 199 4.24 -6.86 4.34
N SER A 200 2.96 -6.91 3.95
CA SER A 200 1.88 -7.47 4.78
C SER A 200 1.78 -9.00 4.70
N ASP A 201 2.33 -9.59 3.62
CA ASP A 201 2.39 -11.03 3.35
C ASP A 201 3.71 -11.43 2.64
N VAL A 202 3.73 -12.65 2.09
CA VAL A 202 4.88 -13.26 1.40
C VAL A 202 4.72 -13.29 -0.12
N GLU A 203 3.67 -12.69 -0.69
CA GLU A 203 3.32 -12.82 -2.11
C GLU A 203 4.08 -11.84 -3.01
N GLY A 204 4.58 -10.75 -2.42
CA GLY A 204 5.46 -9.80 -3.09
C GLY A 204 4.72 -8.55 -3.58
N PRO A 205 5.22 -7.88 -4.63
CA PRO A 205 4.59 -6.65 -5.14
C PRO A 205 3.23 -6.90 -5.81
N VAL A 206 2.33 -5.93 -5.67
CA VAL A 206 0.96 -5.95 -6.18
C VAL A 206 0.73 -4.71 -7.03
N GLU A 207 0.13 -4.87 -8.21
CA GLU A 207 -0.34 -3.75 -9.01
C GLU A 207 -1.67 -3.24 -8.43
N VAL A 208 -1.78 -1.92 -8.26
CA VAL A 208 -2.98 -1.27 -7.74
C VAL A 208 -3.47 -0.21 -8.71
N ASN A 209 -4.73 -0.36 -9.10
CA ASN A 209 -5.47 0.62 -9.89
C ASN A 209 -6.36 1.45 -8.97
N SER A 210 -6.19 2.77 -8.99
CA SER A 210 -6.94 3.73 -8.17
C SER A 210 -7.87 4.56 -9.06
N PHE A 211 -9.18 4.39 -8.91
CA PHE A 211 -10.19 5.24 -9.54
C PHE A 211 -10.64 6.31 -8.58
N ILE A 212 -10.43 7.57 -8.94
CA ILE A 212 -10.76 8.73 -8.13
C ILE A 212 -12.11 9.28 -8.61
N GLY A 213 -13.10 9.13 -7.74
CA GLY A 213 -14.47 9.54 -7.96
C GLY A 213 -14.76 10.98 -7.53
N GLN A 214 -16.04 11.25 -7.28
CA GLN A 214 -16.53 12.58 -6.93
C GLN A 214 -16.12 12.98 -5.50
N GLU A 215 -16.22 14.29 -5.22
CA GLU A 215 -16.17 14.79 -3.85
C GLU A 215 -17.25 14.15 -3.01
N THR A 216 -16.94 13.96 -1.74
CA THR A 216 -17.89 13.45 -0.78
C THR A 216 -17.60 14.01 0.59
N VAL A 217 -18.50 13.74 1.53
CA VAL A 217 -18.35 14.11 2.94
C VAL A 217 -18.51 12.84 3.75
N SER A 218 -17.78 12.76 4.87
CA SER A 218 -17.92 11.61 5.75
C SER A 218 -19.35 11.50 6.29
N PRO A 219 -19.99 10.31 6.23
CA PRO A 219 -21.30 10.08 6.83
C PRO A 219 -21.35 10.44 8.32
N LEU A 220 -20.21 10.32 9.01
CA LEU A 220 -20.02 10.62 10.43
C LEU A 220 -20.13 12.12 10.77
N LEU A 221 -20.23 13.01 9.78
CA LEU A 221 -20.50 14.42 10.04
C LEU A 221 -22.00 14.71 10.28
N SER A 222 -22.87 13.70 10.15
CA SER A 222 -24.34 13.87 10.23
C SER A 222 -24.92 13.72 11.65
N GLY A 223 -24.09 13.66 12.69
CA GLY A 223 -24.54 13.53 14.08
C GLY A 223 -23.40 13.58 15.09
N PRO A 224 -23.70 13.60 16.39
CA PRO A 224 -22.68 13.52 17.42
C PRO A 224 -22.07 12.11 17.49
N HIS A 225 -20.75 12.04 17.60
CA HIS A 225 -20.00 10.81 17.83
C HIS A 225 -19.07 11.02 19.02
N GLU A 226 -19.21 10.19 20.06
CA GLU A 226 -18.47 10.37 21.32
C GLU A 226 -16.97 10.07 21.18
N ASN A 227 -16.62 9.07 20.37
CA ASN A 227 -15.24 8.56 20.26
C ASN A 227 -14.54 8.97 18.96
N VAL A 228 -15.16 9.83 18.15
CA VAL A 228 -14.62 10.25 16.85
C VAL A 228 -14.36 11.75 16.90
N ASP A 229 -13.09 12.14 16.77
CA ASP A 229 -12.75 13.54 16.54
C ASP A 229 -13.19 13.98 15.13
N THR A 230 -14.42 14.48 15.06
CA THR A 230 -15.02 14.95 13.79
C THR A 230 -14.30 16.14 13.19
N ALA A 231 -13.41 16.85 13.91
CA ALA A 231 -12.62 17.92 13.32
C ALA A 231 -11.68 17.39 12.23
N LEU A 232 -11.14 16.18 12.42
CA LEU A 232 -10.25 15.50 11.48
C LEU A 232 -10.95 15.06 10.19
N LEU A 233 -12.29 14.97 10.20
CA LEU A 233 -13.10 14.54 9.05
C LEU A 233 -13.61 15.71 8.20
N LYS A 234 -13.24 16.96 8.53
CA LYS A 234 -13.64 18.17 7.78
C LYS A 234 -12.74 18.49 6.58
N SER A 235 -11.62 17.78 6.44
CA SER A 235 -10.79 17.82 5.25
C SER A 235 -11.58 17.40 4.01
N GLN A 236 -11.16 17.85 2.82
CA GLN A 236 -11.76 17.40 1.57
C GLN A 236 -11.63 15.88 1.45
N ALA A 237 -12.71 15.24 0.98
CA ALA A 237 -12.75 13.81 0.79
C ALA A 237 -13.27 13.44 -0.60
N ARG A 238 -12.78 12.32 -1.13
CA ARG A 238 -13.20 11.74 -2.41
C ARG A 238 -13.61 10.30 -2.19
N LYS A 239 -14.53 9.82 -3.03
CA LYS A 239 -14.71 8.38 -3.20
C LYS A 239 -13.54 7.84 -4.01
N VAL A 240 -12.84 6.84 -3.50
CA VAL A 240 -11.74 6.19 -4.23
C VAL A 240 -12.01 4.70 -4.28
N ARG A 241 -11.95 4.11 -5.47
CA ARG A 241 -11.98 2.65 -5.65
C ARG A 241 -10.59 2.14 -5.96
N LEU A 242 -10.10 1.19 -5.18
CA LEU A 242 -8.84 0.51 -5.40
C LEU A 242 -9.11 -0.91 -5.89
N ALA A 243 -8.34 -1.40 -6.85
CA ALA A 243 -8.37 -2.79 -7.30
C ALA A 243 -6.95 -3.35 -7.29
N PHE A 244 -6.78 -4.54 -6.69
CA PHE A 244 -5.48 -5.14 -6.39
C PHE A 244 -5.24 -6.37 -7.26
N PHE A 245 -4.08 -6.41 -7.92
CA PHE A 245 -3.70 -7.44 -8.89
C PHE A 245 -2.29 -7.96 -8.52
N PRO A 246 -2.18 -9.14 -7.90
CA PRO A 246 -0.88 -9.72 -7.57
C PRO A 246 -0.05 -9.97 -8.83
N GLU A 247 1.23 -9.56 -8.84
CA GLU A 247 2.09 -9.76 -10.02
C GLU A 247 2.44 -11.23 -10.29
N ASN A 248 2.23 -12.09 -9.30
CA ASN A 248 2.49 -13.53 -9.37
C ASN A 248 1.25 -14.36 -9.76
N SER A 249 0.11 -13.73 -10.05
CA SER A 249 -1.11 -14.38 -10.52
C SER A 249 -1.16 -14.45 -12.05
N GLU A 250 -1.77 -15.52 -12.58
CA GLU A 250 -2.10 -15.63 -14.02
C GLU A 250 -3.50 -15.09 -14.34
N GLU A 251 -4.22 -14.60 -13.33
CA GLU A 251 -5.58 -14.08 -13.48
C GLU A 251 -5.58 -12.62 -13.95
N ASP A 252 -6.51 -12.31 -14.85
CA ASP A 252 -6.72 -10.94 -15.34
C ASP A 252 -7.72 -10.15 -14.46
N THR A 253 -8.19 -10.74 -13.36
CA THR A 253 -9.14 -10.17 -12.40
C THR A 253 -8.43 -9.66 -11.15
N ALA A 254 -9.05 -8.69 -10.47
CA ALA A 254 -8.54 -8.22 -9.19
C ALA A 254 -8.84 -9.27 -8.10
N ASP A 255 -7.89 -9.52 -7.21
CA ASP A 255 -8.07 -10.39 -6.05
C ASP A 255 -9.11 -9.84 -5.08
N TYR A 256 -9.10 -8.51 -4.94
CA TYR A 256 -10.12 -7.78 -4.21
C TYR A 256 -10.16 -6.31 -4.65
N GLU A 257 -11.29 -5.68 -4.36
CA GLU A 257 -11.50 -4.26 -4.58
C GLU A 257 -11.92 -3.56 -3.28
N MET A 258 -11.57 -2.29 -3.16
CA MET A 258 -11.91 -1.46 -2.00
C MET A 258 -12.59 -0.17 -2.45
N ASP A 259 -13.75 0.14 -1.88
CA ASP A 259 -14.37 1.46 -2.00
C ASP A 259 -14.13 2.25 -0.70
N LEU A 260 -13.54 3.45 -0.83
CA LEU A 260 -13.08 4.27 0.29
C LEU A 260 -13.74 5.66 0.27
N VAL A 261 -14.06 6.20 1.44
CA VAL A 261 -14.16 7.66 1.66
C VAL A 261 -12.80 8.14 2.16
N PHE A 262 -12.00 8.67 1.25
CA PHE A 262 -10.60 8.98 1.47
C PHE A 262 -10.39 10.50 1.60
N HIS A 263 -9.84 10.92 2.74
CA HIS A 263 -9.59 12.31 3.08
C HIS A 263 -8.15 12.73 2.72
N GLU A 264 -7.97 13.97 2.29
CA GLU A 264 -6.65 14.51 1.89
C GLU A 264 -5.61 14.56 3.02
N ASN A 265 -6.04 14.41 4.29
CA ASN A 265 -5.16 14.30 5.45
C ASN A 265 -4.78 12.85 5.81
N GLY A 266 -5.02 11.90 4.91
CA GLY A 266 -4.62 10.49 5.06
C GLY A 266 -5.60 9.62 5.86
N ILE A 267 -6.79 10.15 6.19
CA ILE A 267 -7.80 9.43 6.97
C ILE A 267 -8.79 8.72 6.01
N ILE A 268 -9.14 7.48 6.33
CA ILE A 268 -10.24 6.75 5.70
C ILE A 268 -11.40 6.70 6.69
N SER A 269 -12.55 7.27 6.34
CA SER A 269 -13.70 7.36 7.25
C SER A 269 -14.82 6.36 6.99
N ASP A 270 -14.79 5.70 5.84
CA ASP A 270 -15.69 4.60 5.47
C ASP A 270 -14.99 3.73 4.43
N MET A 271 -15.12 2.41 4.55
CA MET A 271 -14.51 1.47 3.62
C MET A 271 -15.40 0.24 3.44
N THR A 272 -15.49 -0.24 2.20
CA THR A 272 -16.04 -1.55 1.85
C THR A 272 -14.97 -2.32 1.08
N VAL A 273 -14.81 -3.61 1.38
CA VAL A 273 -13.87 -4.49 0.69
C VAL A 273 -14.65 -5.64 0.07
N GLU A 274 -14.52 -5.79 -1.24
CA GLU A 274 -15.16 -6.80 -2.07
C GLU A 274 -14.13 -7.86 -2.47
N TYR A 275 -14.33 -9.07 -1.96
CA TYR A 275 -13.64 -10.28 -2.41
C TYR A 275 -14.56 -11.09 -3.32
N ASP A 276 -14.02 -12.06 -4.03
CA ASP A 276 -14.79 -12.96 -4.89
C ASP A 276 -15.94 -13.67 -4.15
N ASP A 277 -15.69 -14.09 -2.90
CA ASP A 277 -16.63 -14.88 -2.13
C ASP A 277 -17.55 -14.06 -1.21
N PHE A 278 -17.18 -12.83 -0.87
CA PHE A 278 -17.90 -12.02 0.12
C PHE A 278 -17.52 -10.54 0.09
N THR A 279 -18.36 -9.72 0.71
CA THR A 279 -18.10 -8.30 0.94
C THR A 279 -18.13 -7.98 2.42
N ILE A 280 -17.14 -7.25 2.91
CA ILE A 280 -17.11 -6.70 4.28
C ILE A 280 -17.20 -5.17 4.26
N SER A 281 -17.87 -4.62 5.26
CA SER A 281 -17.77 -3.20 5.60
C SER A 281 -16.76 -3.00 6.74
N GLN A 282 -16.05 -1.89 6.70
CA GLN A 282 -15.15 -1.43 7.77
C GLN A 282 -15.55 0.00 8.15
N LYS A 283 -16.25 0.15 9.28
CA LYS A 283 -16.81 1.43 9.72
C LYS A 283 -15.96 2.05 10.80
N LEU A 284 -15.55 3.30 10.61
CA LEU A 284 -14.82 4.06 11.62
C LEU A 284 -15.71 4.30 12.85
N VAL A 285 -15.27 3.82 14.02
CA VAL A 285 -16.00 3.90 15.30
C VAL A 285 -15.26 4.71 16.37
N ALA A 286 -13.95 4.89 16.23
CA ALA A 286 -13.18 5.82 17.04
C ALA A 286 -12.04 6.45 16.22
N LEU A 287 -11.73 7.72 16.49
CA LEU A 287 -10.69 8.48 15.81
C LEU A 287 -10.12 9.54 16.74
N GLU A 288 -8.80 9.59 16.86
CA GLU A 288 -8.07 10.56 17.68
C GLU A 288 -6.79 10.99 16.97
N GLU A 289 -6.49 12.29 17.01
CA GLU A 289 -5.22 12.84 16.55
C GLU A 289 -4.09 12.43 17.50
N LEU A 290 -2.91 12.12 16.94
CA LEU A 290 -1.70 11.85 17.70
C LEU A 290 -0.76 13.05 17.66
N PRO A 291 0.01 13.30 18.72
CA PRO A 291 1.02 14.34 18.71
C PRO A 291 2.11 14.04 17.67
N ASP A 292 2.63 15.08 17.03
CA ASP A 292 3.87 14.98 16.24
C ASP A 292 5.06 14.90 17.21
N GLU A 293 5.56 13.67 17.45
CA GLU A 293 6.58 13.39 18.46
C GLU A 293 7.91 14.13 18.20
N CYS A 294 8.19 14.49 16.95
CA CYS A 294 9.46 15.11 16.57
C CYS A 294 9.46 16.63 16.72
N THR A 295 8.34 17.28 16.45
CA THR A 295 8.17 18.68 16.88
C THR A 295 8.12 18.80 18.40
N ALA A 296 7.50 17.87 19.11
CA ALA A 296 7.46 17.87 20.58
C ALA A 296 8.87 17.75 21.22
N ARG A 297 9.73 16.86 20.71
CA ARG A 297 11.15 16.75 21.16
C ARG A 297 11.98 18.00 20.86
N ALA A 298 11.80 18.61 19.69
CA ALA A 298 12.53 19.82 19.32
C ALA A 298 12.18 21.04 20.20
N HIS A 299 10.95 21.10 20.72
CA HIS A 299 10.54 22.12 21.68
C HIS A 299 11.09 21.89 23.09
N SER A 300 11.20 20.64 23.55
CA SER A 300 11.80 20.30 24.84
C SER A 300 13.30 20.62 24.90
N LEU A 301 14.04 20.42 23.81
CA LEU A 301 15.49 20.68 23.75
C LEU A 301 15.87 22.16 23.63
N LYS A 302 14.90 23.06 23.41
CA LYS A 302 15.11 24.52 23.41
C LYS A 302 14.71 25.19 24.74
N ALA A 303 14.12 24.43 25.65
CA ALA A 303 13.64 24.92 26.94
C ALA A 303 14.65 24.67 28.09
N ASP A 304 15.75 23.97 27.80
CA ASP A 304 16.93 23.78 28.65
C ASP A 304 18.12 24.60 28.14
#